data_AF-A0A8K0G109-F1
#
_entry.id   AF-A0A8K0G109-F1
#
_cell.length_a   1.000
_cell.length_b   1.000
_cell.length_c   1.000
_cell.angle_alpha   90.00
_cell.angle_beta   90.00
_cell.angle_gamma   90.00
#
_symmetry.space_group_name_H-M   'P 1'
#
loop_
_entity.id
_entity.type
_entity.pdbx_description
1 polymer ?
#
loop_
_entity_poly.entity_id
_entity_poly.type
_entity_poly.pdbx_seq_one_letter_code
_entity_poly.pdbx_strand_id
1 'polypeptide(L)'
;MDQTGVITIQRPNQIVAFKGFKQIGSLTSAERNTLVTMAIAVSAGGNGVPPFFVYPSVHYQEHFVRSRPPGSVERANPSGWMKKDDFIRFTQHFLCSVDSFTSTASISGGYVSTPEDIRRLPIAGERKTSRGSRRQRISAILLQKIAKRKQV
;
A
#
# COMPACT_ATOMS: atom_id res chain seq x y z
N MET A 1 0.55 3.85 -10.20
CA MET A 1 0.87 2.77 -9.25
C MET A 1 0.95 3.39 -7.87
N ASP A 2 0.39 2.72 -6.87
CA ASP A 2 0.46 3.17 -5.48
C ASP A 2 0.67 1.97 -4.54
N GLN A 3 1.18 2.26 -3.35
CA GLN A 3 1.44 1.29 -2.29
C GLN A 3 0.54 1.55 -1.08
N THR A 4 -0.13 0.51 -0.59
CA THR A 4 -1.02 0.59 0.58
C THR A 4 -0.67 -0.50 1.59
N GLY A 5 -0.70 -0.16 2.87
CA GLY A 5 -0.61 -1.13 3.96
C GLY A 5 -1.98 -1.72 4.28
N VAL A 6 -2.09 -3.05 4.28
CA VAL A 6 -3.32 -3.80 4.57
C VAL A 6 -3.18 -4.51 5.91
N ILE A 7 -4.21 -4.41 6.76
CA ILE A 7 -4.30 -5.17 8.00
C ILE A 7 -4.80 -6.59 7.71
N THR A 8 -4.18 -7.61 8.32
CA THR A 8 -4.64 -9.00 8.29
C THR A 8 -5.70 -9.29 9.36
N ILE A 9 -5.83 -8.39 10.34
CA ILE A 9 -6.81 -8.49 11.43
C ILE A 9 -8.20 -8.25 10.86
N GLN A 10 -9.02 -9.30 10.88
CA GLN A 10 -10.44 -9.19 10.54
C GLN A 10 -11.17 -8.34 11.59
N ARG A 11 -11.87 -7.31 11.13
CA ARG A 11 -12.80 -6.50 11.92
C ARG A 11 -14.21 -6.68 11.36
N PRO A 12 -14.96 -7.68 11.83
CA PRO A 12 -16.30 -7.94 11.31
C PRO A 12 -17.25 -6.81 11.71
N ASN A 13 -18.00 -6.28 10.75
CA ASN A 13 -19.05 -5.29 11.01
C ASN A 13 -20.31 -5.92 11.61
N GLN A 14 -20.54 -7.21 11.31
CA GLN A 14 -21.67 -7.99 11.80
C GLN A 14 -21.17 -9.39 12.16
N ILE A 15 -21.68 -9.92 13.26
CA ILE A 15 -21.41 -11.28 13.73
C ILE A 15 -22.74 -12.03 13.69
N VAL A 16 -22.78 -13.13 12.95
CA VAL A 16 -23.96 -14.01 12.84
C VAL A 16 -23.72 -15.24 13.71
N ALA A 17 -24.67 -15.53 14.60
CA ALA A 17 -24.63 -16.72 15.45
C ALA A 17 -26.04 -17.24 15.72
N PHE A 18 -26.13 -18.51 16.09
CA PHE A 18 -27.39 -19.12 16.50
C PHE A 18 -27.94 -18.47 17.78
N LYS A 19 -29.27 -18.39 17.88
CA LYS A 19 -29.96 -17.86 19.07
C LYS A 19 -29.57 -18.66 20.31
N GLY A 20 -29.09 -17.98 21.35
CA GLY A 20 -28.68 -18.59 22.62
C GLY A 20 -27.18 -18.49 22.93
N PHE A 21 -26.34 -18.21 21.93
CA PHE A 21 -24.90 -17.98 22.16
C PHE A 21 -24.65 -16.53 22.60
N LYS A 22 -24.26 -16.35 23.86
CA LYS A 22 -23.92 -15.04 24.43
C LYS A 22 -22.43 -14.68 24.33
N GLN A 23 -21.56 -15.66 24.15
CA GLN A 23 -20.12 -15.46 24.01
C GLN A 23 -19.64 -16.02 22.68
N ILE A 24 -19.25 -15.11 21.79
CA ILE A 24 -18.70 -15.44 20.48
C ILE A 24 -17.26 -14.94 20.47
N GLY A 25 -16.31 -15.88 20.48
CA GLY A 25 -14.89 -15.57 20.37
C GLY A 25 -14.52 -15.27 18.93
N SER A 26 -13.69 -14.25 18.71
CA SER A 26 -13.05 -14.03 17.42
C SER A 26 -11.69 -14.71 17.43
N LEU A 27 -11.45 -15.64 16.50
CA LEU A 27 -10.12 -16.20 16.25
C LEU A 27 -9.33 -15.22 15.38
N THR A 28 -8.98 -14.06 15.93
CA THR A 28 -8.12 -13.09 15.23
C THR A 28 -6.71 -13.22 15.75
N SER A 29 -5.75 -13.38 14.83
CA SER A 29 -4.32 -13.34 15.16
C SER A 29 -3.99 -12.05 15.91
N ALA A 30 -3.14 -12.17 16.94
CA ALA A 30 -2.67 -11.06 17.77
C ALA A 30 -1.56 -10.23 17.08
N GLU A 31 -1.45 -10.26 15.75
CA GLU A 31 -0.53 -9.46 14.93
C GLU A 31 -0.93 -7.96 14.88
N ARG A 32 -1.25 -7.39 16.03
CA ARG A 32 -1.49 -5.95 16.14
C ARG A 32 -0.19 -5.24 15.74
N ASN A 33 -0.29 -4.38 14.73
CA ASN A 33 0.77 -3.52 14.16
C ASN A 33 1.66 -4.13 13.06
N THR A 34 1.34 -5.31 12.54
CA THR A 34 2.03 -5.85 11.37
C THR A 34 1.15 -5.67 10.13
N LEU A 35 1.56 -4.78 9.21
CA LEU A 35 0.84 -4.52 7.96
C LEU A 35 1.47 -5.29 6.81
N VAL A 36 0.64 -5.91 5.98
CA VAL A 36 1.08 -6.43 4.68
C VAL A 36 1.11 -5.27 3.72
N THR A 37 2.24 -5.06 3.06
CA THR A 37 2.34 -4.04 2.02
C THR A 37 1.78 -4.61 0.72
N MET A 38 0.91 -3.84 0.07
CA MET A 38 0.33 -4.19 -1.21
C MET A 38 0.65 -3.09 -2.23
N ALA A 39 1.15 -3.48 -3.41
CA ALA A 39 1.38 -2.61 -4.54
C ALA A 39 0.34 -2.90 -5.63
N ILE A 40 -0.35 -1.86 -6.10
CA ILE A 40 -1.39 -1.95 -7.13
C ILE A 40 -1.12 -0.93 -8.23
N ALA A 41 -1.38 -1.32 -9.47
CA ALA A 41 -1.42 -0.42 -10.61
C ALA A 41 -2.72 -0.64 -11.40
N VAL A 42 -3.40 0.44 -11.74
CA VAL A 42 -4.64 0.43 -12.54
C VAL A 42 -4.48 1.45 -13.66
N SER A 43 -4.91 1.09 -14.87
CA SER A 43 -4.94 1.99 -16.03
C SER A 43 -6.20 2.85 -16.04
N ALA A 44 -6.20 3.93 -16.81
CA ALA A 44 -7.40 4.77 -16.98
C ALA A 44 -8.59 3.99 -17.60
N GLY A 45 -8.31 2.94 -18.36
CA GLY A 45 -9.33 2.04 -18.93
C GLY A 45 -9.90 1.02 -17.94
N GLY A 46 -9.48 1.05 -16.66
CA GLY A 46 -9.95 0.13 -15.63
C GLY A 46 -9.22 -1.22 -15.59
N ASN A 47 -8.20 -1.42 -16.42
CA ASN A 47 -7.39 -2.64 -16.37
C ASN A 47 -6.46 -2.57 -15.15
N GLY A 48 -6.62 -3.53 -14.23
CA GLY A 48 -5.81 -3.65 -13.04
C GLY A 48 -4.73 -4.70 -13.21
N VAL A 49 -3.48 -4.35 -12.88
CA VAL A 49 -2.41 -5.33 -12.70
C VAL A 49 -2.71 -6.10 -11.41
N PRO A 50 -2.60 -7.45 -11.40
CA PRO A 50 -2.79 -8.23 -10.20
C PRO A 50 -1.93 -7.70 -9.04
N PRO A 51 -2.43 -7.71 -7.79
CA PRO A 51 -1.74 -7.08 -6.68
C PRO A 51 -0.38 -7.75 -6.40
N PHE A 52 0.58 -6.97 -5.93
CA PHE A 52 1.87 -7.49 -5.46
C PHE A 52 1.95 -7.33 -3.94
N PHE A 53 2.17 -8.44 -3.23
CA PHE A 53 2.17 -8.48 -1.77
C PHE A 53 3.59 -8.59 -1.21
N VAL A 54 3.89 -7.79 -0.19
CA VAL A 54 5.10 -7.90 0.62
C VAL A 54 4.70 -8.18 2.07
N TYR A 55 4.94 -9.41 2.50
CA TYR A 55 4.66 -9.88 3.85
C TYR A 55 5.83 -9.55 4.77
N PRO A 56 5.58 -8.94 5.95
CA PRO A 56 6.54 -8.82 7.03
C PRO A 56 6.78 -10.20 7.65
N SER A 57 7.76 -10.94 7.12
CA SER A 57 8.13 -12.23 7.70
C SER A 57 9.59 -12.59 7.44
N VAL A 58 10.20 -13.24 8.42
CA VAL A 58 11.49 -13.93 8.29
C VAL A 58 11.30 -15.31 7.64
N HIS A 59 10.14 -15.93 7.84
CA HIS A 59 9.80 -17.25 7.32
C HIS A 59 8.51 -17.19 6.50
N TYR A 60 8.64 -17.43 5.20
CA TYR A 60 7.49 -17.54 4.32
C TYR A 60 6.67 -18.78 4.69
N GLN A 61 5.36 -18.62 4.81
CA GLN A 61 4.43 -19.70 5.10
C GLN A 61 3.43 -19.84 3.97
N GLU A 62 3.15 -21.08 3.55
CA GLU A 62 2.29 -21.39 2.42
C GLU A 62 0.86 -20.85 2.59
N HIS A 63 0.36 -20.82 3.83
CA HIS A 63 -0.99 -20.35 4.12
C HIS A 63 -1.21 -18.84 3.89
N PHE A 64 -0.16 -18.04 3.69
CA PHE A 64 -0.30 -16.63 3.27
C PHE A 64 -0.92 -16.49 1.87
N VAL A 65 -0.83 -17.53 1.04
CA VAL A 65 -1.20 -17.51 -0.38
C VAL A 65 -2.57 -18.12 -0.64
N ARG A 66 -3.15 -18.80 0.36
CA ARG A 66 -4.28 -19.73 0.18
C ARG A 66 -5.57 -19.10 -0.37
N SER A 67 -5.68 -17.77 -0.37
CA SER A 67 -6.87 -17.03 -0.84
C SER A 67 -6.50 -15.77 -1.63
N ARG A 68 -5.33 -15.79 -2.27
CA ARG A 68 -4.79 -14.65 -2.99
C ARG A 68 -5.51 -14.45 -4.34
N PRO A 69 -5.75 -13.20 -4.80
CA PRO A 69 -6.29 -12.95 -6.12
C PRO A 69 -5.46 -13.65 -7.23
N PRO A 70 -6.08 -14.23 -8.27
CA PRO A 70 -5.33 -14.88 -9.35
C PRO A 70 -4.29 -13.95 -9.99
N GLY A 71 -3.13 -14.49 -10.35
CA GLY A 71 -2.07 -13.76 -11.05
C GLY A 71 -1.28 -12.76 -10.22
N SER A 72 -1.59 -12.58 -8.93
CA SER A 72 -0.77 -11.78 -8.02
C SER A 72 0.60 -12.43 -7.77
N VAL A 73 1.48 -11.70 -7.09
CA VAL A 73 2.81 -12.16 -6.71
C VAL A 73 3.04 -11.82 -5.25
N GLU A 74 3.71 -12.69 -4.52
CA GLU A 74 4.12 -12.42 -3.15
C GLU A 74 5.62 -12.43 -2.94
N ARG A 75 6.04 -11.69 -1.94
CA ARG A 75 7.39 -11.70 -1.39
C ARG A 75 7.28 -11.59 0.12
N ALA A 76 8.21 -12.21 0.85
CA ALA A 76 8.38 -11.97 2.26
C ALA A 76 9.73 -11.32 2.53
N ASN A 77 9.73 -10.30 3.37
CA ASN A 77 10.96 -9.75 3.92
C ASN A 77 10.74 -9.30 5.37
N PRO A 78 11.79 -9.27 6.23
CA PRO A 78 11.61 -8.94 7.65
C PRO A 78 11.06 -7.53 7.91
N SER A 79 11.23 -6.61 6.97
CA SER A 79 10.75 -5.23 7.12
C SER A 79 9.26 -5.07 6.79
N GLY A 80 8.68 -5.94 5.95
CA GLY A 80 7.34 -5.75 5.37
C GLY A 80 7.22 -4.61 4.37
N TRP A 81 8.29 -3.83 4.16
CA TRP A 81 8.35 -2.73 3.20
C TRP A 81 8.96 -3.19 1.88
N MET A 82 8.54 -2.57 0.77
CA MET A 82 9.09 -2.87 -0.55
C MET A 82 10.55 -2.44 -0.64
N LYS A 83 11.45 -3.39 -0.95
CA LYS A 83 12.88 -3.13 -1.19
C LYS A 83 13.17 -3.02 -2.68
N LYS A 84 14.41 -2.65 -3.03
CA LYS A 84 14.87 -2.52 -4.43
C LYS A 84 14.58 -3.78 -5.26
N ASP A 85 14.93 -4.96 -4.76
CA ASP A 85 14.72 -6.21 -5.49
C ASP A 85 13.22 -6.54 -5.67
N ASP A 86 12.40 -6.12 -4.71
CA ASP A 86 10.94 -6.30 -4.75
C ASP A 86 10.33 -5.42 -5.81
N PHE A 87 10.81 -4.18 -5.90
CA PHE A 87 10.40 -3.23 -6.92
C PHE A 87 10.77 -3.69 -8.34
N ILE A 88 11.96 -4.28 -8.52
CA ILE A 88 12.37 -4.85 -9.82
C ILE A 88 11.43 -5.99 -10.20
N ARG A 89 11.13 -6.91 -9.28
CA ARG A 89 10.19 -8.01 -9.51
C ARG A 89 8.77 -7.51 -9.80
N PHE A 90 8.32 -6.50 -9.07
CA PHE A 90 7.05 -5.82 -9.33
C PHE A 90 7.02 -5.23 -10.74
N THR A 91 8.11 -4.61 -11.19
CA THR A 91 8.20 -4.04 -12.54
C THR A 91 8.11 -5.12 -13.63
N GLN A 92 8.77 -6.27 -13.42
CA GLN A 92 8.65 -7.42 -14.34
C GLN A 92 7.23 -7.98 -14.38
N HIS A 93 6.59 -8.11 -13.22
CA HIS A 93 5.20 -8.54 -13.10
C HIS A 93 4.23 -7.56 -13.79
N PHE A 94 4.48 -6.26 -13.64
CA PHE A 94 3.74 -5.20 -14.30
C PHE A 94 3.81 -5.31 -15.83
N LEU A 95 5.01 -5.46 -16.39
CA LEU A 95 5.20 -5.59 -17.84
C LEU A 95 4.50 -6.83 -18.39
N CYS A 96 4.72 -7.99 -17.77
CA CYS A 96 4.07 -9.25 -18.16
C CYS A 96 2.54 -9.15 -18.12
N SER A 97 1.99 -8.46 -17.12
CA SER A 97 0.54 -8.23 -17.00
C SER A 97 0.03 -7.30 -18.11
N VAL A 98 0.75 -6.22 -18.42
CA VAL A 98 0.38 -5.27 -19.47
C VAL A 98 0.39 -5.91 -20.85
N ASP A 99 1.41 -6.71 -21.16
CA ASP A 99 1.51 -7.44 -22.43
C ASP A 99 0.37 -8.44 -22.62
N SER A 100 -0.12 -9.03 -21.52
CA SER A 100 -1.27 -9.93 -21.53
C SER A 100 -2.58 -9.20 -21.88
N PHE A 101 -2.72 -7.92 -21.51
CA PHE A 101 -3.90 -7.12 -21.85
C PHE A 101 -3.89 -6.67 -23.33
N THR A 102 -2.73 -6.30 -23.86
CA THR A 102 -2.59 -5.83 -25.25
C THR A 102 -2.75 -6.97 -26.26
N SER A 103 -2.30 -8.18 -25.93
CA SER A 103 -2.48 -9.38 -26.74
C SER A 103 -3.94 -9.67 -27.10
N THR A 104 -4.87 -9.35 -26.19
CA THR A 104 -6.31 -9.52 -26.41
C THR A 104 -6.91 -8.39 -27.26
N ALA A 105 -6.39 -7.16 -27.13
CA ALA A 105 -6.85 -5.99 -27.90
C ALA A 105 -6.45 -6.05 -29.38
N SER A 106 -5.37 -6.78 -29.72
CA SER A 106 -4.95 -7.02 -31.11
C SER A 106 -5.96 -7.83 -31.92
N ILE A 107 -6.82 -8.62 -31.27
CA ILE A 107 -7.89 -9.39 -31.94
C ILE A 107 -9.10 -8.48 -32.26
N SER A 108 -9.23 -7.35 -31.57
CA SER A 108 -10.36 -6.42 -31.71
C SER A 108 -9.93 -5.01 -32.14
N GLY A 109 -8.97 -4.88 -33.07
CA GLY A 109 -8.73 -3.64 -33.83
C GLY A 109 -8.55 -2.36 -32.99
N GLY A 110 -8.12 -2.47 -31.74
CA GLY A 110 -7.99 -1.33 -30.82
C GLY A 110 -6.68 -0.59 -31.04
N TYR A 111 -6.76 0.75 -31.17
CA TYR A 111 -5.62 1.64 -31.30
C TYR A 111 -4.59 1.41 -30.17
N VAL A 112 -3.35 1.07 -30.54
CA VAL A 112 -2.23 0.93 -29.59
C VAL A 112 -1.66 2.32 -29.37
N SER A 113 -1.85 2.88 -28.17
CA SER A 113 -1.25 4.18 -27.81
C SER A 113 0.27 4.05 -27.85
N THR A 114 0.92 4.86 -28.69
CA THR A 114 2.37 4.94 -28.83
C THR A 114 2.98 5.64 -27.60
N PRO A 115 4.29 5.49 -27.33
CA PRO A 115 4.95 6.18 -26.21
C PRO A 115 4.77 7.71 -26.23
N GLU A 116 4.46 8.27 -27.40
CA GLU A 116 4.21 9.69 -27.64
C GLU A 116 2.81 10.13 -27.15
N ASP A 117 1.84 9.21 -27.09
CA ASP A 117 0.45 9.48 -26.66
C ASP A 117 0.30 9.61 -25.13
N ILE A 118 1.31 9.19 -24.37
CA ILE A 118 1.37 9.37 -22.91
C ILE A 118 1.67 10.86 -22.66
N ARG A 119 0.62 11.67 -22.52
CA ARG A 119 0.75 13.07 -22.10
C ARG A 119 1.64 13.12 -20.86
N ARG A 120 2.75 13.86 -20.93
CA ARG A 120 3.60 14.13 -19.77
C ARG A 120 2.69 14.71 -18.68
N LEU A 121 2.60 14.03 -17.53
CA LEU A 121 1.93 14.59 -16.38
C LEU A 121 2.54 15.98 -16.13
N PRO A 122 1.72 17.01 -15.88
CA PRO A 122 2.24 18.34 -15.58
C PRO A 122 3.24 18.18 -14.43
N ILE A 123 4.46 18.67 -14.66
CA ILE A 123 5.52 18.68 -13.66
C ILE A 123 4.92 19.32 -12.41
N ALA A 124 4.95 18.62 -11.28
CA ALA A 124 4.44 19.14 -10.02
C ALA A 124 5.10 20.51 -9.78
N GLY A 125 4.26 21.56 -9.66
CA GLY A 125 4.75 22.92 -9.47
C GLY A 125 5.63 23.03 -8.23
N GLU A 126 6.47 24.07 -8.19
CA GLU A 126 7.36 24.30 -7.06
C GLU A 126 6.61 24.21 -5.73
N ARG A 127 7.21 23.46 -4.80
CA ARG A 127 6.68 23.29 -3.45
C ARG A 127 6.53 24.67 -2.83
N LYS A 128 5.30 25.08 -2.50
CA LYS A 128 5.04 26.36 -1.80
C LYS A 128 5.98 26.48 -0.62
N THR A 129 6.82 27.52 -0.61
CA THR A 129 7.67 27.81 0.54
C THR A 129 6.77 28.08 1.74
N SER A 130 7.06 27.42 2.86
CA SER A 130 6.25 27.56 4.07
C SER A 130 6.40 28.97 4.63
N ARG A 131 5.53 29.90 4.23
CA ARG A 131 5.28 31.12 5.02
C ARG A 131 4.38 30.74 6.19
N GLY A 132 4.98 30.11 7.19
CA GLY A 132 4.32 29.75 8.43
C GLY A 132 5.35 29.74 9.54
N SER A 133 5.13 30.57 10.56
CA SER A 133 5.94 30.59 11.79
C SER A 133 6.20 29.15 12.24
N ARG A 134 7.50 28.82 12.40
CA ARG A 134 7.98 27.51 12.84
C ARG A 134 7.23 27.15 14.12
N ARG A 135 6.27 26.23 14.02
CA ARG A 135 5.57 25.69 15.21
C ARG A 135 6.63 25.08 16.11
N GLN A 136 6.96 25.78 17.19
CA GLN A 136 7.89 25.29 18.19
C GLN A 136 7.22 24.11 18.92
N ARG A 137 7.99 23.08 19.23
CA ARG A 137 7.53 22.01 20.11
C ARG A 137 7.12 22.63 21.45
N ILE A 138 6.01 22.18 22.02
CA ILE A 138 5.48 22.70 23.31
C ILE A 138 6.56 22.72 24.39
N SER A 139 7.45 21.72 24.41
CA SER A 139 8.60 21.66 25.32
C SER A 139 9.57 22.83 25.18
N ALA A 140 9.85 23.27 23.95
CA ALA A 140 10.71 24.41 23.68
C ALA A 140 10.06 25.73 24.16
N ILE A 141 8.76 25.88 23.97
CA ILE A 141 7.98 27.03 24.48
C ILE A 141 8.00 27.04 26.01
N LEU A 142 7.85 25.87 26.66
CA LEU A 142 7.84 25.74 28.12
C LEU A 142 9.20 26.12 28.73
N LEU A 143 10.29 25.61 28.16
CA LEU A 143 11.64 25.92 28.62
C LEU A 143 11.99 27.41 28.45
N GLN A 144 11.57 28.03 27.34
CA GLN A 144 11.74 29.47 27.16
C GLN A 144 10.93 30.28 28.18
N LYS A 145 9.69 29.87 28.50
CA LYS A 145 8.89 30.53 29.55
C LYS A 145 9.52 30.39 30.93
N ILE A 146 10.05 29.22 31.28
CA ILE A 146 10.71 28.97 32.57
C ILE A 146 11.99 29.80 32.68
N ALA A 147 12.82 29.84 31.63
CA ALA A 147 14.05 30.63 31.61
C ALA A 147 13.78 32.13 31.78
N LYS A 148 12.73 32.66 31.14
CA LYS A 148 12.34 34.07 31.26
C LYS A 148 11.79 34.43 32.64
N ARG A 149 11.16 33.48 33.33
CA ARG A 149 10.68 33.63 34.72
C ARG A 149 11.80 33.65 35.76
N LYS A 150 13.02 33.22 35.43
CA LYS A 150 14.18 33.25 36.31
C LYS A 150 15.03 34.54 36.20
N GLN A 151 14.65 35.46 35.30
CA GLN A 151 15.34 36.75 35.12
C GLN A 151 14.54 37.94 35.69
N VAL A 152 13.55 37.67 36.55
CA VAL A 152 12.83 38.65 37.38
C VAL A 152 12.99 38.23 38.83
#